data_AF-A0A9D1A6X7-F1
#
_entry.id   AF-A0A9D1A6X7-F1
#
_cell.length_a   1.000
_cell.length_b   1.000
_cell.length_c   1.000
_cell.angle_alpha   90.00
_cell.angle_beta   90.00
_cell.angle_gamma   90.00
#
_symmetry.space_group_name_H-M   'P 1'
#
loop_
_entity.id
_entity.type
_entity.pdbx_description
1 polymer ?
#
loop_
_entity_poly.entity_id
_entity_poly.type
_entity_poly.pdbx_seq_one_letter_code
_entity_poly.pdbx_strand_id
1 'polypeptide(L)'
;MTDERKIMLVDDEQTLPFYVVEETKLNGVNYLLVTEGDEDEDGDCYILKDMSGDEDAEALYEFVEDEDELEGLMKIFEQLLEDVDLERK
;
A
#
# COMPACT_ATOMS: atom_id res chain seq x y z
N MET A 1 -14.27 11.43 -5.73
CA MET A 1 -12.92 11.99 -5.72
C MET A 1 -12.16 11.05 -4.83
N THR A 2 -11.70 9.94 -5.41
CA THR A 2 -10.78 9.03 -4.72
C THR A 2 -9.51 9.86 -4.59
N ASP A 3 -9.07 10.15 -3.37
CA ASP A 3 -7.85 10.93 -3.17
C ASP A 3 -6.69 10.04 -3.61
N GLU A 4 -6.23 10.19 -4.85
CA GLU A 4 -5.13 9.41 -5.42
C GLU A 4 -3.84 9.76 -4.67
N ARG A 5 -3.56 9.04 -3.58
CA ARG A 5 -2.36 9.25 -2.77
C ARG A 5 -1.17 8.61 -3.47
N LYS A 6 -0.40 9.43 -4.19
CA LYS A 6 0.87 9.01 -4.80
C LYS A 6 2.02 9.09 -3.81
N ILE A 7 2.83 8.05 -3.74
CA ILE A 7 4.09 8.01 -2.98
C ILE A 7 5.28 7.84 -3.92
N MET A 8 6.45 8.28 -3.46
CA MET A 8 7.72 8.12 -4.17
C MET A 8 8.63 7.26 -3.30
N LEU A 9 8.86 6.02 -3.70
CA LEU A 9 9.86 5.17 -3.07
C LEU A 9 11.24 5.56 -3.60
N VAL A 10 12.09 6.03 -2.70
CA VAL A 10 13.47 6.44 -3.01
C VAL A 10 14.41 5.36 -2.50
N ASP A 11 15.10 4.71 -3.42
CA ASP A 11 16.24 3.84 -3.15
C ASP A 11 17.53 4.50 -3.67
N ASP A 12 18.71 3.98 -3.29
CA ASP A 12 20.02 4.56 -3.62
C ASP A 12 20.22 4.74 -5.15
N GLU A 13 19.59 3.87 -5.96
CA GLU A 13 19.74 3.85 -7.42
C GLU A 13 18.54 4.45 -8.19
N GLN A 14 17.35 4.50 -7.59
CA GLN A 14 16.13 4.85 -8.30
C GLN A 14 15.06 5.49 -7.41
N THR A 15 14.22 6.32 -8.02
CA THR A 15 12.98 6.80 -7.41
C THR A 15 11.80 6.28 -8.22
N LEU A 16 10.97 5.45 -7.59
CA LEU A 16 9.81 4.84 -8.21
C LEU A 16 8.51 5.48 -7.72
N PRO A 17 7.63 5.91 -8.64
CA PRO A 17 6.29 6.36 -8.29
C PRO A 17 5.37 5.17 -8.05
N PHE A 18 4.57 5.23 -6.99
CA PHE A 18 3.50 4.28 -6.73
C PHE A 18 2.22 5.00 -6.31
N TYR A 19 1.07 4.43 -6.66
CA TYR A 19 -0.23 4.88 -6.21
C TYR A 19 -0.70 4.02 -5.03
N VAL A 20 -1.10 4.65 -3.94
CA VAL A 20 -1.68 3.96 -2.79
C VAL A 20 -3.13 3.63 -3.12
N VAL A 21 -3.43 2.34 -3.15
CA VAL A 21 -4.75 1.78 -3.38
C VAL A 21 -5.53 1.73 -2.06
N GLU A 22 -4.89 1.25 -1.00
CA GLU A 22 -5.52 1.10 0.31
C GLU A 22 -4.45 1.08 1.42
N GLU A 23 -4.82 1.46 2.64
CA GLU A 23 -3.94 1.40 3.81
C GLU A 23 -4.61 0.69 5.00
N THR A 24 -3.82 -0.09 5.75
CA THR A 24 -4.31 -0.77 6.95
C THR A 24 -3.24 -0.85 8.03
N LYS A 25 -3.66 -1.11 9.27
CA LYS A 25 -2.76 -1.30 10.42
C LYS A 25 -2.99 -2.68 11.04
N LEU A 26 -1.97 -3.52 11.02
CA LEU A 26 -1.99 -4.86 11.60
C LEU A 26 -0.90 -4.98 12.67
N ASN A 27 -1.30 -5.38 13.88
CA ASN A 27 -0.38 -5.52 15.03
C ASN A 27 0.45 -4.25 15.34
N GLY A 28 -0.09 -3.06 15.03
CA GLY A 28 0.60 -1.80 15.22
C GLY A 28 1.50 -1.36 14.06
N VAL A 29 1.70 -2.22 13.06
CA VAL A 29 2.48 -1.93 11.85
C VAL A 29 1.54 -1.44 10.75
N ASN A 30 1.90 -0.34 10.08
CA ASN A 30 1.14 0.14 8.92
C ASN A 30 1.54 -0.63 7.66
N TYR A 31 0.56 -0.91 6.81
CA TYR A 31 0.74 -1.56 5.53
C TYR A 31 0.01 -0.77 4.46
N LEU A 32 0.64 -0.62 3.30
CA LEU A 32 0.07 0.01 2.12
C LEU A 32 -0.05 -1.01 1.00
N LEU A 33 -1.22 -1.10 0.38
CA LEU A 33 -1.36 -1.69 -0.94
C LEU A 33 -1.08 -0.60 -1.96
N VAL A 34 -0.10 -0.84 -2.82
CA VAL A 34 0.29 0.12 -3.86
C VAL A 34 0.32 -0.53 -5.23
N THR A 35 0.17 0.27 -6.28
CA THR A 35 0.29 -0.17 -7.67
C THR A 35 1.21 0.75 -8.45
N GLU A 36 1.92 0.19 -9.43
CA GLU A 36 2.67 0.96 -10.43
C GLU A 36 1.76 1.51 -11.55
N GLY A 37 0.56 0.92 -11.70
CA GLY A 37 -0.42 1.33 -12.70
C GLY A 37 -1.20 2.56 -12.26
N ASP A 38 -1.45 3.47 -13.19
CA ASP A 38 -2.46 4.52 -13.03
C ASP A 38 -3.88 3.91 -13.15
N GLU A 39 -4.95 4.69 -12.89
CA GLU A 39 -6.35 4.23 -12.88
C GLU A 39 -6.82 3.46 -14.14
N ASP A 40 -6.10 3.57 -15.26
CA ASP A 40 -6.43 2.99 -16.58
C ASP A 40 -5.52 1.80 -16.99
N GLU A 41 -4.51 1.43 -16.18
CA GLU A 41 -3.52 0.41 -16.53
C GLU A 41 -3.46 -0.71 -15.47
N ASP A 42 -3.56 -1.97 -15.91
CA ASP A 42 -3.31 -3.15 -15.07
C ASP A 42 -1.81 -3.18 -14.69
N GLY A 43 -1.45 -2.46 -13.63
CA GLY A 43 -0.13 -2.49 -13.02
C GLY A 43 -0.01 -3.58 -11.96
N ASP A 44 1.22 -4.04 -11.71
CA ASP A 44 1.47 -4.96 -10.61
C ASP A 44 1.19 -4.27 -9.27
N CYS A 45 0.52 -5.00 -8.38
CA CYS A 45 0.24 -4.57 -7.02
C CYS A 45 1.32 -5.09 -6.06
N TYR A 46 1.74 -4.23 -5.15
CA TYR A 46 2.75 -4.52 -4.14
C TYR A 46 2.23 -4.14 -2.76
N ILE A 47 2.66 -4.87 -1.74
CA ILE A 47 2.39 -4.52 -0.35
C ILE A 47 3.67 -3.97 0.28
N LEU A 48 3.56 -2.77 0.81
CA LEU A 48 4.63 -2.10 1.54
C LEU A 48 4.35 -2.11 3.03
N LYS A 49 5.37 -2.41 3.82
CA LYS A 49 5.35 -2.42 5.27
C LYS A 49 6.08 -1.20 5.79
N ASP A 50 5.42 -0.46 6.67
CA ASP A 50 6.01 0.68 7.36
C ASP A 50 6.93 0.20 8.49
N MET A 51 8.21 0.53 8.35
CA MET A 51 9.29 0.23 9.28
C MET A 51 9.78 1.48 10.00
N SER A 52 9.13 2.64 9.78
CA SER A 52 9.43 3.88 10.49
C SER A 52 8.80 3.90 11.89
N GLY A 53 9.41 4.64 12.81
CA GLY A 53 8.82 4.91 14.11
C GLY A 53 7.72 5.97 14.00
N ASP A 54 6.77 5.97 14.94
CA ASP A 54 5.70 6.98 14.99
C ASP A 54 6.20 8.44 15.07
N GLU A 55 7.45 8.66 15.50
CA GLU A 55 8.09 9.97 15.61
C GLU A 55 9.09 10.28 14.47
N ASP A 56 9.30 9.36 13.53
CA ASP A 56 10.20 9.59 12.40
C ASP A 56 9.62 10.66 11.47
N ALA A 57 10.50 11.56 11.01
CA ALA A 57 10.12 12.61 10.07
C ALA A 57 9.88 12.07 8.65
N GLU A 58 10.40 10.87 8.36
CA GLU A 58 10.38 10.22 7.06
C GLU A 58 9.86 8.78 7.24
N ALA A 59 8.90 8.39 6.41
CA ALA A 59 8.39 7.03 6.41
C ALA A 59 9.38 6.10 5.68
N LEU A 60 9.64 4.93 6.27
CA LEU A 60 10.50 3.90 5.72
C LEU A 60 9.62 2.71 5.34
N TYR A 61 9.53 2.41 4.05
CA TYR A 61 8.72 1.33 3.55
C TYR A 61 9.59 0.23 2.96
N GLU A 62 9.29 -1.02 3.32
CA GLU A 62 9.91 -2.22 2.74
C GLU A 62 8.86 -3.09 2.05
N PHE A 63 9.23 -3.76 0.97
CA PHE A 63 8.35 -4.72 0.31
C PHE A 63 8.14 -5.94 1.19
N VAL A 64 6.89 -6.40 1.29
CA VAL A 64 6.57 -7.66 1.96
C VAL A 64 6.94 -8.82 1.02
N GLU A 65 8.01 -9.54 1.34
CA GLU A 65 8.48 -10.69 0.56
C GLU A 65 8.02 -12.04 1.12
N ASP A 66 7.53 -12.07 2.37
CA ASP A 66 7.05 -13.29 3.01
C ASP A 66 5.67 -13.71 2.46
N GLU A 67 5.57 -14.91 1.90
CA GLU A 67 4.36 -15.40 1.23
C GLU A 67 3.16 -15.53 2.18
N ASP A 68 3.38 -15.95 3.43
CA ASP A 68 2.33 -16.09 4.44
C ASP A 68 1.80 -14.71 4.87
N GLU A 69 2.70 -13.73 5.10
CA GLU A 69 2.34 -12.34 5.40
C GLU A 69 1.61 -11.69 4.21
N LEU A 70 2.09 -11.92 2.98
CA LEU A 70 1.48 -11.40 1.76
C LEU A 70 0.07 -11.96 1.55
N GLU A 71 -0.13 -13.29 1.66
CA GLU A 71 -1.46 -13.90 1.48
C GLU A 71 -2.45 -13.38 2.54
N GLY A 72 -1.99 -13.24 3.79
CA GLY A 72 -2.79 -12.71 4.88
C GLY A 72 -3.22 -11.26 4.64
N LEU A 73 -2.28 -10.41 4.24
CA LEU A 73 -2.53 -9.00 3.96
C LEU A 73 -3.38 -8.81 2.70
N MET A 74 -3.15 -9.59 1.64
CA MET A 74 -3.97 -9.52 0.42
C MET A 74 -5.44 -9.78 0.73
N LYS A 75 -5.75 -10.81 1.52
CA LYS A 75 -7.14 -11.07 1.94
C LYS A 75 -7.74 -9.90 2.72
N ILE A 76 -6.96 -9.26 3.59
CA ILE A 76 -7.42 -8.08 4.34
C ILE A 76 -7.71 -6.93 3.38
N PHE A 77 -6.80 -6.64 2.44
CA PHE A 77 -7.00 -5.58 1.46
C PHE A 77 -8.17 -5.86 0.52
N GLU A 78 -8.36 -7.09 0.04
CA GLU A 78 -9.54 -7.49 -0.74
C GLU A 78 -10.82 -7.19 0.04
N GLN A 79 -10.89 -7.59 1.32
CA GLN A 79 -12.05 -7.29 2.16
C GLN A 79 -12.29 -5.79 2.37
N LEU A 80 -11.23 -5.00 2.54
CA LEU A 80 -11.34 -3.54 2.69
C LEU A 80 -11.87 -2.90 1.41
N LEU A 81 -11.29 -3.25 0.25
CA LEU A 81 -11.71 -2.75 -1.05
C LEU A 81 -13.15 -3.16 -1.40
N GLU A 82 -13.57 -4.37 -1.03
CA GLU A 82 -14.97 -4.81 -1.16
C GLU A 82 -15.93 -4.00 -0.26
N ASP A 83 -15.48 -3.54 0.91
CA ASP A 83 -16.30 -2.74 1.84
C ASP A 83 -16.50 -1.30 1.30
N VAL A 84 -15.54 -0.75 0.54
CA VAL A 84 -15.63 0.61 -0.05
C VAL A 84 -16.68 0.73 -1.17
N ASP A 85 -17.18 -0.38 -1.73
CA ASP A 85 -18.22 -0.36 -2.77
C ASP A 85 -19.67 -0.15 -2.23
N LEU A 86 -19.87 -0.19 -0.90
CA LEU A 86 -21.21 -0.14 -0.28
C LEU A 86 -21.78 1.26 0.04
N GLU A 87 -21.08 2.36 -0.26
CA GLU A 87 -21.60 3.73 -0.05
C GLU A 87 -21.77 4.61 -1.30
N ARG A 88 -22.05 4.02 -2.48
CA ARG A 88 -22.76 4.78 -3.54
C ARG A 88 -24.27 4.77 -3.29
N LYS A 89 -24.73 5.70 -2.45
CA LYS A 89 -26.14 6.11 -2.41
C LYS A 89 -26.38 7.38 -3.23
#